data_AF-A0A7S3FVT6-F1
#
_entry.id   AF-A0A7S3FVT6-F1
#
_cell.length_a   1.000
_cell.length_b   1.000
_cell.length_c   1.000
_cell.angle_alpha   90.00
_cell.angle_beta   90.00
_cell.angle_gamma   90.00
#
_symmetry.space_group_name_H-M   'P 1'
#
loop_
_entity.id
_entity.type
_entity.pdbx_description
1 polymer ?
#
loop_
_entity_poly.entity_id
_entity_poly.type
_entity_poly.pdbx_seq_one_letter_code
_entity_poly.pdbx_strand_id
1 'polypeptide(L)'
;DTRLEVQNLSKETMTEICNVVANKDLDPFIPVLVSALAKPSEVPECVHSLSSTTFVQTVDAPTLSVMCPILIRGLRERSTPIKRKAALIIDNMSKLVENPEDVAPFLPKLLPELEIVKENVSDPECRTVANKAYDTLK
;
A
#
# COMPACT_ATOMS: atom_id res chain seq x y z
N ASP A 1 16.78 0.50 -13.30
CA ASP A 1 18.03 0.16 -13.98
C ASP A 1 17.71 -0.57 -15.29
N THR A 2 18.40 -0.30 -16.39
CA THR A 2 18.13 -0.94 -17.69
C THR A 2 18.90 -2.25 -17.88
N ARG A 3 19.92 -2.54 -17.05
CA ARG A 3 20.70 -3.78 -17.11
C ARG A 3 19.98 -4.90 -16.39
N LEU A 4 19.79 -6.03 -17.08
CA LEU A 4 19.11 -7.21 -16.53
C LEU A 4 19.81 -7.77 -15.29
N GLU A 5 21.15 -7.77 -15.28
CA GLU A 5 21.94 -8.22 -14.12
C GLU A 5 21.63 -7.41 -12.87
N VAL A 6 21.56 -6.07 -13.01
CA VAL A 6 21.25 -5.17 -11.89
C VAL A 6 19.79 -5.33 -11.45
N GLN A 7 18.86 -5.51 -12.40
CA GLN A 7 17.45 -5.76 -12.06
C GLN A 7 17.26 -7.06 -11.28
N ASN A 8 17.96 -8.13 -11.66
CA ASN A 8 17.85 -9.43 -11.00
C ASN A 8 18.41 -9.37 -9.58
N LEU A 9 19.62 -8.84 -9.41
CA LEU A 9 20.23 -8.64 -8.10
C LEU A 9 19.38 -7.73 -7.21
N SER A 10 18.84 -6.64 -7.77
CA SER A 10 17.97 -5.73 -7.01
C SER A 10 16.70 -6.42 -6.51
N LYS A 11 16.11 -7.32 -7.29
CA LYS A 11 14.91 -8.08 -6.88
C LYS A 11 15.23 -9.10 -5.79
N GLU A 12 16.37 -9.77 -5.90
CA GLU A 12 16.84 -10.70 -4.89
C GLU A 12 17.07 -9.98 -3.56
N THR A 13 17.85 -8.89 -3.57
CA THR A 13 18.09 -8.07 -2.37
C THR A 13 16.79 -7.48 -1.81
N MET A 14 15.87 -7.03 -2.66
CA MET A 14 14.56 -6.53 -2.20
C MET A 14 13.74 -7.64 -1.51
N THR A 15 13.81 -8.86 -2.02
CA THR A 15 13.12 -10.01 -1.41
C THR A 15 13.70 -10.32 -0.03
N GLU A 16 15.02 -10.30 0.12
CA GLU A 16 15.68 -10.47 1.42
C GLU A 16 15.30 -9.35 2.40
N ILE A 17 15.29 -8.10 1.95
CA ILE A 17 14.86 -6.96 2.78
C ILE A 17 13.40 -7.15 3.21
N CYS A 18 12.51 -7.50 2.28
CA CYS A 18 11.12 -7.76 2.61
C CYS A 18 10.96 -8.90 3.60
N ASN A 19 11.77 -9.97 3.54
CA ASN A 19 11.72 -11.07 4.51
C ASN A 19 12.14 -10.63 5.93
N VAL A 20 13.02 -9.63 6.06
CA VAL A 20 13.44 -9.10 7.37
C VAL A 20 12.41 -8.12 7.93
N VAL A 21 11.80 -7.34 7.04
CA VAL A 21 10.85 -6.27 7.37
C VAL A 21 9.42 -6.80 7.52
N ALA A 22 9.12 -7.98 6.97
CA ALA A 22 7.76 -8.47 6.85
C ALA A 22 7.13 -8.77 8.21
N ASN A 23 5.96 -8.16 8.36
CA ASN A 23 4.92 -8.59 9.25
C ASN A 23 4.38 -9.95 8.74
N LYS A 24 4.01 -10.86 9.65
CA LYS A 24 3.44 -12.19 9.32
C LYS A 24 2.23 -12.13 8.38
N ASP A 25 1.48 -11.03 8.41
CA ASP A 25 0.34 -10.81 7.52
C ASP A 25 0.76 -10.57 6.06
N LEU A 26 2.03 -10.22 5.82
CA LEU A 26 2.62 -9.92 4.50
C LEU A 26 3.50 -11.03 3.93
N ASP A 27 3.97 -11.98 4.74
CA ASP A 27 4.83 -13.11 4.31
C ASP A 27 4.34 -13.80 3.02
N PRO A 28 3.05 -14.21 2.88
CA PRO A 28 2.59 -14.87 1.67
C PRO A 28 2.50 -13.93 0.45
N PHE A 29 2.57 -12.62 0.67
CA PHE A 29 2.47 -11.59 -0.37
C PHE A 29 3.83 -11.03 -0.79
N ILE A 30 4.93 -11.34 -0.11
CA ILE A 30 6.29 -10.83 -0.42
C ILE A 30 6.63 -10.96 -1.92
N PRO A 31 6.42 -12.11 -2.59
CA PRO A 31 6.74 -12.23 -4.02
C PRO A 31 5.94 -11.26 -4.90
N VAL A 32 4.66 -11.08 -4.57
CA VAL A 32 3.75 -10.20 -5.31
C VAL A 32 4.07 -8.73 -5.04
N LEU A 33 4.43 -8.39 -3.79
CA LEU A 33 4.85 -7.05 -3.38
C LEU A 33 6.13 -6.63 -4.11
N VAL A 34 7.17 -7.47 -4.10
CA VAL A 34 8.44 -7.21 -4.78
C VAL A 34 8.22 -7.07 -6.29
N SER A 35 7.36 -7.90 -6.88
CA SER A 35 7.03 -7.81 -8.30
C SER A 35 6.28 -6.51 -8.64
N ALA A 36 5.30 -6.11 -7.84
CA ALA A 36 4.56 -4.86 -8.03
C ALA A 36 5.41 -3.59 -7.79
N LEU A 37 6.43 -3.67 -6.92
CA LEU A 37 7.42 -2.61 -6.75
C LEU A 37 8.27 -2.45 -8.02
N ALA A 38 8.71 -3.56 -8.60
CA ALA A 38 9.51 -3.58 -9.82
C ALA A 38 8.71 -3.21 -11.08
N LYS A 39 7.44 -3.62 -11.16
CA LYS A 39 6.55 -3.40 -12.30
C LYS A 39 5.24 -2.75 -11.86
N PRO A 40 5.06 -1.44 -12.13
CA PRO A 40 3.83 -0.73 -11.77
C PRO A 40 2.55 -1.33 -12.37
N SER A 41 2.63 -2.04 -13.50
CA SER A 41 1.48 -2.70 -14.15
C SER A 41 0.87 -3.82 -13.32
N GLU A 42 1.59 -4.37 -12.35
CA GLU A 42 1.14 -5.47 -11.48
C GLU A 42 0.54 -4.96 -10.15
N VAL A 43 0.55 -3.63 -9.93
CA VAL A 43 -0.06 -3.00 -8.74
C VAL A 43 -1.56 -3.34 -8.59
N PRO A 44 -2.40 -3.31 -9.65
CA PRO A 44 -3.81 -3.68 -9.51
C PRO A 44 -4.03 -5.09 -8.97
N GLU A 45 -3.24 -6.05 -9.43
CA GLU A 45 -3.30 -7.44 -8.98
C GLU A 45 -2.81 -7.57 -7.54
N CYS A 46 -1.71 -6.91 -7.19
CA CYS A 46 -1.20 -6.86 -5.83
C CYS A 46 -2.23 -6.27 -4.84
N VAL A 47 -2.83 -5.12 -5.16
CA VAL A 47 -3.89 -4.51 -4.35
C VAL A 47 -5.11 -5.42 -4.24
N HIS A 48 -5.45 -6.14 -5.30
CA HIS A 48 -6.54 -7.10 -5.28
C HIS A 48 -6.26 -8.24 -4.28
N SER A 49 -5.08 -8.85 -4.34
CA SER A 49 -4.67 -9.93 -3.43
C SER A 49 -4.64 -9.47 -1.97
N LEU A 50 -4.09 -8.28 -1.71
CA LEU A 50 -4.01 -7.71 -0.36
C LEU A 50 -5.38 -7.34 0.22
N SER A 51 -6.35 -7.00 -0.63
CA SER A 51 -7.68 -6.59 -0.17
C SER A 51 -8.50 -7.71 0.47
N SER A 52 -8.10 -8.96 0.28
CA SER A 52 -8.74 -10.14 0.89
C SER A 52 -8.08 -10.55 2.20
N THR A 53 -7.03 -9.85 2.62
CA THR A 53 -6.27 -10.14 3.84
C THR A 53 -6.83 -9.33 5.01
N THR A 54 -7.03 -9.99 6.14
CA THR A 54 -7.29 -9.34 7.41
C THR A 54 -5.95 -9.08 8.10
N PHE A 55 -5.56 -7.81 8.23
CA PHE A 55 -4.40 -7.44 9.02
C PHE A 55 -4.73 -7.57 10.51
N VAL A 56 -3.85 -8.24 11.26
CA VAL A 56 -4.01 -8.54 12.69
C VAL A 56 -2.81 -8.06 13.48
N GLN A 57 -1.62 -8.16 12.92
CA GLN A 57 -0.39 -7.75 13.57
C GLN A 57 -0.22 -6.23 13.54
N THR A 58 0.55 -5.70 14.49
CA THR A 58 0.91 -4.28 14.56
C THR A 58 1.67 -3.85 13.31
N VAL A 59 1.40 -2.63 12.86
CA VAL A 59 1.98 -2.08 11.64
C VAL A 59 3.05 -1.07 12.01
N ASP A 60 4.30 -1.47 11.84
CA ASP A 60 5.47 -0.65 12.14
C ASP A 60 5.94 0.16 10.92
N ALA A 61 6.79 1.17 11.13
CA ALA A 61 7.36 1.99 10.06
C ALA A 61 8.02 1.19 8.91
N PRO A 62 8.77 0.09 9.15
CA PRO A 62 9.34 -0.72 8.08
C PRO A 62 8.25 -1.37 7.20
N THR A 63 7.17 -1.87 7.80
CA THR A 63 6.04 -2.46 7.07
C THR A 63 5.35 -1.41 6.20
N LEU A 64 5.12 -0.21 6.75
CA LEU A 64 4.55 0.92 6.01
C LEU A 64 5.44 1.36 4.85
N SER A 65 6.77 1.27 4.99
CA SER A 65 7.71 1.67 3.95
C SER A 65 7.58 0.85 2.65
N VAL A 66 7.24 -0.44 2.78
CA VAL A 66 7.01 -1.35 1.65
C VAL A 66 5.61 -1.15 1.06
N MET A 67 4.60 -0.94 1.92
CA MET A 67 3.19 -0.87 1.51
C MET A 67 2.81 0.49 0.90
N CYS A 68 3.26 1.59 1.48
CA CYS A 68 2.93 2.95 1.04
C CYS A 68 3.14 3.20 -0.48
N PRO A 69 4.28 2.85 -1.11
CA PRO A 69 4.47 3.09 -2.54
C PRO A 69 3.49 2.32 -3.42
N ILE A 70 3.05 1.12 -3.00
CA ILE A 70 2.06 0.32 -3.73
C ILE A 70 0.67 0.93 -3.57
N LEU A 71 0.31 1.33 -2.34
CA LEU A 71 -0.99 1.92 -2.04
C LEU A 71 -1.18 3.28 -2.71
N ILE A 72 -0.16 4.15 -2.72
CA ILE A 72 -0.18 5.42 -3.45
C ILE A 72 -0.40 5.18 -4.95
N ARG A 73 0.28 4.19 -5.54
CA ARG A 73 0.05 3.81 -6.94
C ARG A 73 -1.38 3.29 -7.15
N GLY A 74 -1.91 2.50 -6.22
CA GLY A 74 -3.29 2.01 -6.23
C GLY A 74 -4.34 3.11 -6.14
N LEU A 75 -4.11 4.19 -5.38
CA LEU A 75 -4.99 5.35 -5.34
C LEU A 75 -4.99 6.16 -6.65
N ARG A 76 -3.86 6.14 -7.37
CA ARG A 76 -3.68 6.82 -8.67
C ARG A 76 -4.16 5.99 -9.86
N GLU A 77 -4.53 4.73 -9.67
CA GLU A 77 -5.00 3.87 -10.74
C GLU A 77 -6.28 4.39 -11.41
N ARG A 78 -6.52 4.05 -12.68
CA ARG A 78 -7.75 4.49 -13.37
C ARG A 78 -8.99 3.74 -12.87
N SER A 79 -8.79 2.53 -12.38
CA SER A 79 -9.85 1.63 -11.95
C SER A 79 -10.40 2.00 -10.57
N THR A 80 -11.65 2.48 -10.52
CA THR A 80 -12.34 2.81 -9.26
C THR A 80 -12.35 1.67 -8.24
N PRO A 81 -12.61 0.39 -8.63
CA PRO A 81 -12.49 -0.73 -7.70
C PRO A 81 -11.12 -0.86 -7.03
N ILE A 82 -10.03 -0.56 -7.75
CA ILE A 82 -8.67 -0.62 -7.20
C ILE A 82 -8.44 0.54 -6.24
N LYS A 83 -8.86 1.76 -6.58
CA LYS A 83 -8.79 2.91 -5.66
C LYS A 83 -9.52 2.64 -4.35
N ARG A 84 -10.72 2.07 -4.44
CA ARG A 84 -11.53 1.70 -3.27
C ARG A 84 -10.83 0.65 -2.41
N LYS A 85 -10.26 -0.40 -3.02
CA LYS A 85 -9.48 -1.43 -2.30
C LYS A 85 -8.22 -0.85 -1.65
N ALA A 86 -7.50 0.02 -2.34
CA ALA A 86 -6.32 0.70 -1.79
C ALA A 86 -6.70 1.56 -0.58
N ALA A 87 -7.78 2.36 -0.66
CA ALA A 87 -8.27 3.14 0.46
C ALA A 87 -8.70 2.28 1.66
N LEU A 88 -9.34 1.13 1.41
CA LEU A 88 -9.72 0.19 2.45
C LEU A 88 -8.50 -0.43 3.16
N ILE A 89 -7.46 -0.78 2.39
CA ILE A 89 -6.21 -1.30 2.98
C ILE A 89 -5.54 -0.23 3.84
N ILE A 90 -5.50 1.02 3.38
CA ILE A 90 -4.95 2.14 4.17
C ILE A 90 -5.74 2.32 5.47
N ASP A 91 -7.07 2.34 5.41
CA ASP A 91 -7.95 2.44 6.59
C ASP A 91 -7.68 1.30 7.59
N ASN A 92 -7.63 0.04 7.12
CA ASN A 92 -7.39 -1.11 7.99
C ASN A 92 -5.99 -1.09 8.63
N MET A 93 -4.95 -0.77 7.86
CA MET A 93 -3.58 -0.74 8.37
C MET A 93 -3.36 0.42 9.35
N SER A 94 -3.93 1.60 9.08
CA SER A 94 -3.76 2.78 9.95
C SER A 94 -4.30 2.58 11.36
N LYS A 95 -5.31 1.71 11.55
CA LYS A 95 -5.86 1.34 12.86
C LYS A 95 -4.94 0.41 13.68
N LEU A 96 -3.95 -0.21 13.04
CA LEU A 96 -3.01 -1.15 13.65
C LEU A 96 -1.64 -0.51 13.94
N VAL A 97 -1.53 0.80 13.74
CA VAL A 97 -0.33 1.56 14.08
C VAL A 97 -0.41 1.93 15.56
N GLU A 98 0.55 1.47 16.35
CA GLU A 98 0.62 1.81 17.78
C GLU A 98 1.25 3.19 18.01
N ASN A 99 2.28 3.55 17.23
CA ASN A 99 3.01 4.81 17.38
C ASN A 99 2.72 5.74 16.20
N PRO A 100 2.11 6.92 16.42
CA PRO A 100 1.86 7.90 15.36
C PRO A 100 3.12 8.37 14.63
N GLU A 101 4.27 8.34 15.29
CA GLU A 101 5.57 8.70 14.71
C GLU A 101 5.98 7.79 13.55
N ASP A 102 5.51 6.53 13.54
CA ASP A 102 5.81 5.57 12.47
C ASP A 102 5.09 5.95 11.17
N VAL A 103 3.94 6.64 11.26
CA VAL A 103 3.13 7.05 10.10
C VAL A 103 3.48 8.46 9.63
N ALA A 104 3.99 9.30 10.52
CA ALA A 104 4.31 10.70 10.23
C ALA A 104 5.11 10.94 8.94
N PRO A 105 6.12 10.12 8.57
CA PRO A 105 6.86 10.29 7.31
C PRO A 105 6.03 10.02 6.05
N PHE A 106 4.94 9.26 6.19
CA PHE A 106 4.10 8.79 5.08
C PHE A 106 2.86 9.67 4.87
N LEU A 107 2.37 10.36 5.90
CA LEU A 107 1.20 11.25 5.82
C LEU A 107 1.27 12.29 4.68
N PRO A 108 2.40 13.00 4.45
CA PRO A 108 2.48 14.00 3.38
C PRO A 108 2.29 13.43 1.97
N LYS A 109 2.41 12.10 1.81
CA LYS A 109 2.21 11.40 0.55
C LYS A 109 0.85 10.70 0.45
N LEU A 110 0.28 10.26 1.57
CA LEU A 110 -0.99 9.53 1.59
C LEU A 110 -2.20 10.46 1.65
N LEU A 111 -2.18 11.49 2.50
CA LEU A 111 -3.33 12.39 2.70
C LEU A 111 -3.77 13.10 1.41
N PRO A 112 -2.88 13.68 0.58
CA PRO A 112 -3.30 14.34 -0.65
C PRO A 112 -3.94 13.36 -1.64
N GLU A 113 -3.45 12.13 -1.72
CA GLU A 113 -4.00 11.11 -2.63
C GLU A 113 -5.39 10.67 -2.18
N LEU A 114 -5.59 10.47 -0.88
CA LEU A 114 -6.91 10.14 -0.32
C LEU A 114 -7.90 11.29 -0.51
N GLU A 115 -7.47 12.54 -0.38
CA GLU A 115 -8.30 13.72 -0.63
C GLU A 115 -8.75 13.79 -2.09
N ILE A 116 -7.82 13.58 -3.03
CA ILE A 116 -8.15 13.50 -4.46
C ILE A 116 -9.18 12.40 -4.75
N VAL A 117 -9.02 11.21 -4.14
CA VAL A 117 -9.98 10.10 -4.33
C VAL A 117 -11.34 10.44 -3.71
N LYS A 118 -11.35 11.04 -2.53
CA LYS A 118 -12.57 11.49 -1.84
C LYS A 118 -13.34 12.53 -2.66
N GLU A 119 -12.67 13.47 -3.32
CA GLU A 119 -13.34 14.58 -4.01
C GLU A 119 -13.67 14.28 -5.47
N ASN A 120 -12.77 13.60 -6.18
CA ASN A 120 -12.85 13.49 -7.65
C ASN A 120 -13.46 12.18 -8.15
N VAL A 121 -13.69 11.18 -7.30
CA VAL A 121 -14.28 9.91 -7.73
C VAL A 121 -15.81 9.96 -7.74
N SER A 122 -16.42 9.63 -8.87
CA SER A 122 -17.88 9.63 -9.05
C SER A 122 -18.60 8.59 -8.18
N ASP A 123 -17.96 7.48 -7.86
CA ASP A 123 -18.52 6.39 -7.06
C ASP A 123 -18.67 6.79 -5.58
N PRO A 124 -19.90 6.84 -5.02
CA PRO A 124 -20.14 7.27 -3.65
C PRO A 124 -19.54 6.32 -2.61
N GLU A 125 -19.47 5.02 -2.90
CA GLU A 125 -18.88 4.04 -2.00
C GLU A 125 -17.36 4.26 -1.86
N CYS A 126 -16.66 4.43 -2.98
CA CYS A 126 -15.24 4.76 -3.01
C CYS A 126 -14.94 6.06 -2.25
N ARG A 127 -15.73 7.12 -2.42
CA ARG A 127 -15.59 8.37 -1.65
C ARG A 127 -15.76 8.13 -0.15
N THR A 128 -16.76 7.32 0.24
CA THR A 128 -17.02 7.02 1.65
C THR A 128 -15.85 6.28 2.29
N VAL A 129 -15.28 5.29 1.59
CA VAL A 129 -14.11 4.55 2.07
C VAL A 129 -12.88 5.46 2.14
N ALA A 130 -12.64 6.27 1.11
CA ALA A 130 -11.53 7.23 1.09
C ALA A 130 -11.65 8.28 2.20
N ASN A 131 -12.86 8.77 2.49
CA ASN A 131 -13.08 9.70 3.60
C ASN A 131 -12.78 9.06 4.96
N LYS A 132 -13.23 7.81 5.18
CA LYS A 132 -12.91 7.07 6.42
C LYS A 132 -11.40 6.87 6.60
N ALA A 133 -10.70 6.49 5.54
CA ALA A 133 -9.25 6.35 5.55
C ALA A 133 -8.55 7.69 5.84
N TYR A 134 -9.04 8.78 5.25
CA TYR A 134 -8.53 10.13 5.48
C TYR A 134 -8.72 10.58 6.94
N ASP A 135 -9.91 10.35 7.50
CA ASP A 135 -10.24 10.71 8.89
C ASP A 135 -9.46 9.87 9.91
N THR A 136 -9.12 8.62 9.58
CA THR A 136 -8.31 7.74 10.46
C THR A 136 -6.84 8.17 10.50
N LEU A 137 -6.33 8.79 9.43
CA LEU A 137 -4.95 9.26 9.32
C LEU A 137 -4.75 10.72 9.79
N LYS A 138 -5.84 11.43 10.10
CA LYS A 138 -5.84 12.85 10.49
C LYS A 138 -5.88 13.01 12.01
#